data_AF-A0A101TDQ2-F1
#
_entry.id   AF-A0A101TDQ2-F1
#
_cell.length_a   1.000
_cell.length_b   1.000
_cell.length_c   1.000
_cell.angle_alpha   90.00
_cell.angle_beta   90.00
_cell.angle_gamma   90.00
#
_symmetry.space_group_name_H-M   'P 1'
#
loop_
_entity.id
_entity.type
_entity.pdbx_description
1 polymer ?
#
loop_
_entity_poly.entity_id
_entity_poly.type
_entity_poly.pdbx_seq_one_letter_code
_entity_poly.pdbx_strand_id
1 'polypeptide(L)'
;MSTLSQPSADWDTVPVGTEWPGPDTVVLLHRPLRPGTNSLALSRFAEDRWNVDPAIFEEHANAKSLNFATIPRPLRQDAKHYIWQLINHPSPGSMRHSGGGRPAIATILTVFSAFKAFMAWLHRQGITAFAQVTPALLDAYRLDLEDEHVSMWPKYRRAGEVRRLWSTRGILPARMRLPALPPWDGEESRDLFGRIRPDRDNRTPRIGELTMQHLLSWAIRFTEEFADDIVAAHAEYEESRLRQPSGAPQSPEKIRTRMTAYLDRLREQGGMLPGRTTADGALVINWRHIGRILGCDSSVRLTASGRMAAKSGITIADGAYLSTPVTGRLDGLLWREHGIAFHEAPRLARLLSTACFVVIAYLSGARPGEVLNLRRGCVEHDSANDLWLMNGRHHKNAVDTDGNKLPAGAPRRDPWVVVEPVARAVTVLESLHPHPLLFPNRITPHQEHLRHTKRRGQARTDGHIARDLAKFVTWVNKECQRLGRTDVIPRDQRGLLTPSRFRRSLAWFIRRRPRGLVAASIQYGHLHTRMLQGY
;
A
#
# COMPACT_ATOMS: atom_id res chain seq x y z
N MET A 1 53.98 -36.95 -25.83
CA MET A 1 53.18 -36.93 -24.59
C MET A 1 52.02 -36.00 -24.80
N SER A 2 50.84 -36.59 -25.01
CA SER A 2 49.59 -35.93 -25.36
C SER A 2 49.04 -35.14 -24.17
N THR A 3 48.86 -33.83 -24.32
CA THR A 3 47.96 -33.03 -23.49
C THR A 3 46.54 -33.24 -24.02
N LEU A 4 45.82 -34.17 -23.39
CA LEU A 4 44.39 -34.37 -23.60
C LEU A 4 43.65 -33.06 -23.30
N SER A 5 43.12 -32.41 -24.34
CA SER A 5 41.97 -31.52 -24.20
C SER A 5 40.86 -32.34 -23.56
N GLN A 6 40.51 -32.04 -22.30
CA GLN A 6 39.26 -32.49 -21.75
C GLN A 6 38.13 -31.90 -22.60
N PRO A 7 37.18 -32.71 -23.11
CA PRO A 7 35.99 -32.18 -23.77
C PRO A 7 35.26 -31.27 -22.79
N SER A 8 34.72 -30.13 -23.25
CA SER A 8 33.75 -29.36 -22.48
C SER A 8 32.67 -30.31 -22.00
N ALA A 9 32.66 -30.62 -20.70
CA ALA A 9 31.79 -31.64 -20.17
C ALA A 9 30.34 -31.23 -20.47
N ASP A 10 29.49 -32.19 -20.86
CA ASP A 10 28.07 -32.09 -21.26
C ASP A 10 27.13 -31.51 -20.15
N TRP A 11 27.72 -30.90 -19.13
CA TRP A 11 27.12 -30.43 -17.90
C TRP A 11 26.41 -29.07 -18.06
N ASP A 12 26.86 -28.27 -19.03
CA ASP A 12 26.37 -26.92 -19.30
C ASP A 12 25.43 -26.86 -20.52
N THR A 13 25.19 -27.99 -21.19
CA THR A 13 24.31 -28.07 -22.36
C THR A 13 22.87 -27.71 -21.97
N VAL A 14 22.37 -26.62 -22.55
CA VAL A 14 20.99 -26.17 -22.35
C VAL A 14 20.04 -27.11 -23.10
N PRO A 15 18.95 -27.58 -22.48
CA PRO A 15 17.97 -28.42 -23.16
C PRO A 15 17.41 -27.75 -24.43
N VAL A 16 17.31 -28.52 -25.51
CA VAL A 16 16.80 -28.05 -26.80
C VAL A 16 15.43 -27.38 -26.63
N GLY A 17 15.24 -26.22 -27.26
CA GLY A 17 14.00 -25.44 -27.18
C GLY A 17 13.85 -24.59 -25.92
N THR A 18 14.83 -24.60 -25.01
CA THR A 18 14.84 -23.70 -23.85
C THR A 18 15.56 -22.40 -24.19
N GLU A 19 14.87 -21.27 -24.04
CA GLU A 19 15.50 -19.95 -24.16
C GLU A 19 16.45 -19.73 -22.97
N TRP A 20 17.67 -19.25 -23.25
CA TRP A 20 18.73 -19.09 -22.26
C TRP A 20 19.31 -17.67 -22.27
N PRO A 21 19.42 -16.98 -21.12
CA PRO A 21 19.87 -15.60 -21.10
C PRO A 21 21.39 -15.48 -21.23
N GLY A 22 21.83 -14.54 -22.08
CA GLY A 22 23.18 -13.98 -22.05
C GLY A 22 23.30 -12.84 -21.02
N PRO A 23 24.51 -12.28 -20.81
CA PRO A 23 24.75 -11.20 -19.84
C PRO A 23 23.81 -9.99 -20.00
N ASP A 24 23.55 -9.57 -21.24
CA ASP A 24 22.75 -8.38 -21.56
C ASP A 24 21.26 -8.68 -21.79
N THR A 25 20.83 -9.93 -21.61
CA THR A 25 19.43 -10.30 -21.75
C THR A 25 18.59 -9.59 -20.68
N VAL A 26 17.47 -8.99 -21.10
CA VAL A 26 16.53 -8.34 -20.19
C VAL A 26 15.91 -9.39 -19.26
N VAL A 27 15.84 -9.08 -17.96
CA VAL A 27 15.30 -10.02 -16.97
C VAL A 27 13.80 -10.24 -17.14
N LEU A 28 13.04 -9.19 -17.44
CA LEU A 28 11.58 -9.24 -17.61
C LEU A 28 11.17 -9.46 -19.09
N LEU A 29 11.91 -10.28 -19.83
CA LEU A 29 11.80 -10.44 -21.28
C LEU A 29 10.37 -10.74 -21.75
N HIS A 30 9.73 -11.74 -21.14
CA HIS A 30 8.38 -12.19 -21.54
C HIS A 30 7.29 -11.71 -20.58
N ARG A 31 7.54 -10.67 -19.78
CA ARG A 31 6.58 -10.18 -18.79
C ARG A 31 5.83 -8.95 -19.31
N PRO A 32 4.50 -8.88 -19.10
CA PRO A 32 3.78 -7.62 -19.25
C PRO A 32 4.40 -6.58 -18.32
N LEU A 33 4.65 -5.39 -18.85
CA LEU A 33 5.21 -4.26 -18.14
C LEU A 33 4.16 -3.16 -18.02
N ARG A 34 4.23 -2.37 -16.95
CA ARG A 34 3.36 -1.20 -16.80
C ARG A 34 3.58 -0.22 -17.97
N PRO A 35 2.52 0.47 -18.43
CA PRO A 35 2.64 1.55 -19.40
C PRO A 35 3.67 2.61 -18.95
N GLY A 36 4.45 3.14 -19.90
CA GLY A 36 5.48 4.15 -19.63
C GLY A 36 6.78 3.60 -18.99
N THR A 37 6.95 2.27 -18.90
CA THR A 37 8.21 1.68 -18.45
C THR A 37 9.34 1.99 -19.44
N ASN A 38 10.42 2.61 -18.97
CA ASN A 38 11.63 2.80 -19.77
C ASN A 38 12.35 1.45 -19.96
N SER A 39 12.35 0.93 -21.18
CA SER A 39 12.99 -0.34 -21.54
C SER A 39 14.51 -0.34 -21.32
N LEU A 40 15.17 0.81 -21.42
CA LEU A 40 16.61 0.95 -21.19
C LEU A 40 16.97 0.84 -19.70
N ALA A 41 16.02 1.08 -18.80
CA ALA A 41 16.22 0.98 -17.35
C ALA A 41 15.88 -0.41 -16.78
N LEU A 42 15.55 -1.39 -17.63
CA LEU A 42 15.29 -2.75 -17.21
C LEU A 42 16.59 -3.47 -16.85
N SER A 43 16.57 -4.17 -15.72
CA SER A 43 17.71 -4.97 -15.28
C SER A 43 18.11 -6.02 -16.30
N ARG A 44 19.42 -6.18 -16.43
CA ARG A 44 20.08 -7.19 -17.27
C ARG A 44 20.44 -8.41 -16.44
N PHE A 45 20.51 -9.57 -17.09
CA PHE A 45 20.80 -10.83 -16.43
C PHE A 45 22.14 -10.81 -15.68
N ALA A 46 23.17 -10.13 -16.21
CA ALA A 46 24.48 -10.00 -15.57
C ALA A 46 24.43 -9.32 -14.19
N GLU A 47 23.48 -8.43 -13.95
CA GLU A 47 23.33 -7.74 -12.66
C GLU A 47 23.03 -8.72 -11.53
N ASP A 48 23.54 -8.45 -10.32
CA ASP A 48 23.23 -9.24 -9.12
C ASP A 48 21.97 -8.73 -8.40
N ARG A 49 21.37 -7.64 -8.88
CA ARG A 49 20.11 -7.11 -8.34
C ARG A 49 19.14 -6.80 -9.46
N TRP A 50 18.11 -7.63 -9.61
CA TRP A 50 17.10 -7.45 -10.65
C TRP A 50 15.93 -6.62 -10.14
N ASN A 51 15.68 -5.49 -10.80
CA ASN A 51 14.46 -4.71 -10.60
C ASN A 51 13.27 -5.42 -11.27
N VAL A 52 12.33 -5.90 -10.47
CA VAL A 52 11.11 -6.56 -10.96
C VAL A 52 9.86 -5.69 -10.79
N ASP A 53 10.02 -4.47 -10.25
CA ASP A 53 8.93 -3.52 -10.07
C ASP A 53 8.15 -3.23 -11.37
N PRO A 54 8.76 -3.10 -12.57
CA PRO A 54 8.01 -2.82 -13.79
C PRO A 54 6.91 -3.83 -14.14
N ALA A 55 7.00 -5.07 -13.63
CA ALA A 55 6.00 -6.13 -13.83
C ALA A 55 4.95 -6.21 -12.70
N ILE A 56 4.93 -5.28 -11.75
CA ILE A 56 3.97 -5.20 -10.64
C ILE A 56 3.01 -4.04 -10.87
N PHE A 57 1.75 -4.32 -11.18
CA PHE A 57 0.80 -3.29 -11.61
C PHE A 57 0.04 -2.67 -10.44
N GLU A 58 -0.03 -3.35 -9.31
CA GLU A 58 -0.69 -2.85 -8.11
C GLU A 58 -0.07 -1.52 -7.66
N GLU A 59 -0.87 -0.45 -7.58
CA GLU A 59 -0.37 0.89 -7.25
C GLU A 59 -0.02 1.06 -5.77
N HIS A 60 -0.53 0.17 -4.91
CA HIS A 60 -0.21 0.13 -3.48
C HIS A 60 1.04 -0.72 -3.17
N ALA A 61 1.67 -1.31 -4.18
CA ALA A 61 2.90 -2.07 -4.01
C ALA A 61 4.12 -1.15 -3.98
N ASN A 62 5.03 -1.39 -3.03
CA ASN A 62 6.35 -0.77 -3.03
C ASN A 62 7.25 -1.41 -4.09
N ALA A 63 8.25 -0.67 -4.57
CA ALA A 63 9.28 -1.20 -5.47
C ALA A 63 9.87 -2.53 -4.96
N LYS A 64 10.01 -3.49 -5.88
CA LYS A 64 10.51 -4.85 -5.59
C LYS A 64 11.73 -5.16 -6.43
N SER A 65 12.68 -5.86 -5.80
CA SER A 65 13.89 -6.36 -6.46
C SER A 65 14.27 -7.73 -5.93
N LEU A 66 14.86 -8.56 -6.76
CA LEU A 66 15.53 -9.81 -6.38
C LEU A 66 17.02 -9.51 -6.21
N ASN A 67 17.58 -9.74 -5.02
CA ASN A 67 19.00 -9.44 -4.73
C ASN A 67 19.80 -10.73 -4.59
N PHE A 68 20.45 -11.15 -5.67
CA PHE A 68 21.30 -12.33 -5.77
C PHE A 68 22.67 -12.15 -5.10
N ALA A 69 23.10 -10.92 -4.80
CA ALA A 69 24.30 -10.70 -4.00
C ALA A 69 24.20 -11.33 -2.59
N THR A 70 22.97 -11.58 -2.12
CA THR A 70 22.70 -12.30 -0.86
C THR A 70 22.77 -13.83 -0.97
N ILE A 71 23.05 -14.36 -2.17
CA ILE A 71 23.29 -15.79 -2.41
C ILE A 71 24.82 -16.03 -2.46
N PRO A 72 25.33 -17.10 -1.83
CA PRO A 72 26.74 -17.46 -1.89
C PRO A 72 27.29 -17.49 -3.32
N ARG A 73 28.49 -16.94 -3.52
CA ARG A 73 29.09 -16.74 -4.85
C ARG A 73 29.11 -18.01 -5.72
N PRO A 74 29.44 -19.21 -5.21
CA PRO A 74 29.46 -20.43 -6.03
C PRO A 74 28.10 -20.78 -6.66
N LEU A 75 27.00 -20.58 -5.93
CA LEU A 75 25.65 -20.97 -6.36
C LEU A 75 24.90 -19.84 -7.07
N ARG A 76 25.47 -18.63 -7.12
CA ARG A 76 24.75 -17.42 -7.55
C ARG A 76 24.32 -17.49 -9.02
N GLN A 77 25.18 -17.99 -9.89
CA GLN A 77 24.87 -18.05 -11.33
C GLN A 77 23.74 -19.03 -11.62
N ASP A 78 23.80 -20.22 -11.03
CA ASP A 78 22.75 -21.25 -11.17
C ASP A 78 21.42 -20.76 -10.59
N ALA A 79 21.47 -20.07 -9.45
CA ALA A 79 20.33 -19.41 -8.86
C ALA A 79 19.70 -18.36 -9.79
N LYS A 80 20.52 -17.54 -10.47
CA LYS A 80 20.03 -16.56 -11.46
C LYS A 80 19.34 -17.26 -12.61
N HIS A 81 19.94 -18.29 -13.21
CA HIS A 81 19.32 -19.04 -14.29
C HIS A 81 17.99 -19.68 -13.88
N TYR A 82 17.94 -20.34 -12.72
CA TYR A 82 16.71 -20.89 -12.17
C TYR A 82 15.59 -19.85 -12.06
N ILE A 83 15.87 -18.71 -11.40
CA ILE A 83 14.86 -17.67 -11.22
C ILE A 83 14.48 -17.01 -12.55
N TRP A 84 15.42 -16.85 -13.48
CA TRP A 84 15.12 -16.35 -14.82
C TRP A 84 14.15 -17.28 -15.56
N GLN A 85 14.32 -18.61 -15.45
CA GLN A 85 13.37 -19.57 -16.02
C GLN A 85 11.98 -19.45 -15.37
N LEU A 86 11.90 -19.27 -14.04
CA LEU A 86 10.60 -18.96 -13.40
C LEU A 86 9.98 -17.66 -13.90
N ILE A 87 10.79 -16.67 -14.28
CA ILE A 87 10.32 -15.38 -14.80
C ILE A 87 9.84 -15.51 -16.25
N ASN A 88 10.56 -16.24 -17.11
CA ASN A 88 10.40 -16.14 -18.57
C ASN A 88 9.97 -17.42 -19.26
N HIS A 89 10.16 -18.61 -18.69
CA HIS A 89 9.68 -19.84 -19.30
C HIS A 89 8.14 -19.89 -19.23
N PRO A 90 7.42 -20.31 -20.29
CA PRO A 90 5.96 -20.39 -20.26
C PRO A 90 5.46 -21.50 -19.31
N SER A 91 6.20 -22.61 -19.22
CA SER A 91 5.89 -23.74 -18.33
C SER A 91 7.16 -24.23 -17.63
N PRO A 92 7.68 -23.50 -16.61
CA PRO A 92 8.98 -23.79 -16.04
C PRO A 92 9.02 -25.14 -15.30
N GLY A 93 7.88 -25.61 -14.81
CA GLY A 93 7.75 -26.85 -14.04
C GLY A 93 6.37 -26.94 -13.41
N SER A 94 5.90 -28.17 -13.18
CA SER A 94 4.59 -28.43 -12.56
C SER A 94 4.73 -28.76 -11.08
N MET A 95 4.01 -28.04 -10.23
CA MET A 95 3.74 -28.47 -8.87
C MET A 95 2.27 -28.86 -8.71
N ARG A 96 1.98 -29.79 -7.81
CA ARG A 96 0.60 -30.14 -7.43
C ARG A 96 -0.15 -28.87 -7.00
N HIS A 97 -1.33 -28.63 -7.59
CA HIS A 97 -2.16 -27.41 -7.46
C HIS A 97 -1.66 -26.13 -8.18
N SER A 98 -0.65 -26.24 -9.05
CA SER A 98 -0.31 -25.19 -10.02
C SER A 98 -0.50 -25.75 -11.43
N GLY A 99 -1.15 -25.00 -12.32
CA GLY A 99 -1.45 -25.45 -13.69
C GLY A 99 -0.22 -25.52 -14.62
N GLY A 100 0.99 -25.71 -14.10
CA GLY A 100 2.26 -25.75 -14.86
C GLY A 100 2.72 -24.41 -15.45
N GLY A 101 1.80 -23.45 -15.61
CA GLY A 101 2.09 -22.13 -16.16
C GLY A 101 3.05 -21.29 -15.33
N ARG A 102 3.57 -20.26 -15.99
CA ARG A 102 4.54 -19.31 -15.44
C ARG A 102 4.07 -18.67 -14.12
N PRO A 103 4.84 -18.75 -13.02
CA PRO A 103 4.42 -18.20 -11.73
C PRO A 103 4.32 -16.67 -11.77
N ALA A 104 3.47 -16.08 -10.94
CA ALA A 104 3.41 -14.62 -10.78
C ALA A 104 4.72 -14.07 -10.18
N ILE A 105 5.12 -12.84 -10.55
CA ILE A 105 6.28 -12.16 -9.93
C ILE A 105 6.15 -12.08 -8.40
N ALA A 106 4.93 -11.82 -7.89
CA ALA A 106 4.66 -11.83 -6.46
C ALA A 106 4.93 -13.20 -5.79
N THR A 107 4.67 -14.30 -6.49
CA THR A 107 4.98 -15.65 -6.02
C THR A 107 6.49 -15.84 -5.95
N ILE A 108 7.22 -15.50 -7.02
CA ILE A 108 8.69 -15.57 -7.08
C ILE A 108 9.31 -14.77 -5.92
N LEU A 109 8.86 -13.53 -5.71
CA LEU A 109 9.32 -12.69 -4.58
C LEU A 109 9.03 -13.31 -3.21
N THR A 110 7.88 -13.97 -3.06
CA THR A 110 7.47 -14.61 -1.80
C THR A 110 8.36 -15.81 -1.49
N VAL A 111 8.71 -16.62 -2.49
CA VAL A 111 9.52 -17.84 -2.30
C VAL A 111 11.03 -17.57 -2.34
N PHE A 112 11.46 -16.44 -2.90
CA PHE A 112 12.89 -16.08 -3.00
C PHE A 112 13.62 -16.13 -1.65
N SER A 113 12.98 -15.71 -0.55
CA SER A 113 13.62 -15.79 0.78
C SER A 113 13.83 -17.24 1.24
N ALA A 114 12.91 -18.13 0.92
CA ALA A 114 13.03 -19.57 1.22
C ALA A 114 14.13 -20.21 0.35
N PHE A 115 14.17 -19.85 -0.94
CA PHE A 115 15.22 -20.28 -1.87
C PHE A 115 16.62 -19.87 -1.37
N LYS A 116 16.79 -18.61 -0.95
CA LYS A 116 18.07 -18.14 -0.38
C LYS A 116 18.51 -18.90 0.85
N ALA A 117 17.57 -19.25 1.74
CA ALA A 117 17.88 -20.03 2.93
C ALA A 117 18.43 -21.42 2.55
N PHE A 118 17.85 -22.06 1.54
CA PHE A 118 18.36 -23.33 1.00
C PHE A 118 19.75 -23.16 0.35
N MET A 119 19.97 -22.12 -0.45
CA MET A 119 21.29 -21.83 -1.04
C MET A 119 22.38 -21.61 0.02
N ALA A 120 22.05 -20.89 1.09
CA ALA A 120 22.96 -20.67 2.20
C ALA A 120 23.26 -21.97 2.95
N TRP A 121 22.25 -22.84 3.12
CA TRP A 121 22.43 -24.15 3.74
C TRP A 121 23.32 -25.05 2.88
N LEU A 122 23.06 -25.17 1.57
CA LEU A 122 23.90 -25.93 0.63
C LEU A 122 25.36 -25.48 0.67
N HIS A 123 25.60 -24.17 0.68
CA HIS A 123 26.96 -23.65 0.75
C HIS A 123 27.69 -24.04 2.04
N ARG A 124 27.00 -24.11 3.19
CA ARG A 124 27.60 -24.61 4.45
C ARG A 124 27.99 -26.09 4.35
N GLN A 125 27.31 -26.86 3.52
CA GLN A 125 27.63 -28.25 3.23
C GLN A 125 28.70 -28.41 2.13
N GLY A 126 29.37 -27.31 1.73
CA GLY A 126 30.41 -27.32 0.71
C GLY A 126 29.90 -27.42 -0.74
N ILE A 127 28.60 -27.31 -0.97
CA ILE A 127 28.00 -27.46 -2.30
C ILE A 127 28.19 -26.17 -3.12
N THR A 128 28.64 -26.35 -4.36
CA THR A 128 28.93 -25.29 -5.33
C THR A 128 28.07 -25.35 -6.59
N ALA A 129 27.38 -26.47 -6.85
CA ALA A 129 26.45 -26.65 -7.97
C ALA A 129 25.27 -27.55 -7.58
N PHE A 130 24.10 -27.39 -8.22
CA PHE A 130 22.90 -28.16 -7.85
C PHE A 130 23.02 -29.67 -8.13
N ALA A 131 23.79 -30.06 -9.15
CA ALA A 131 24.05 -31.45 -9.49
C ALA A 131 24.82 -32.24 -8.41
N GLN A 132 25.49 -31.55 -7.48
CA GLN A 132 26.17 -32.18 -6.34
C GLN A 132 25.21 -32.55 -5.21
N VAL A 133 23.96 -32.07 -5.25
CA VAL A 133 22.95 -32.40 -4.25
C VAL A 133 22.57 -33.86 -4.39
N THR A 134 22.62 -34.62 -3.31
CA THR A 134 22.22 -36.04 -3.26
C THR A 134 20.91 -36.20 -2.49
N PRO A 135 20.20 -37.34 -2.64
CA PRO A 135 19.04 -37.66 -1.80
C PRO A 135 19.33 -37.56 -0.30
N ALA A 136 20.46 -38.12 0.15
CA ALA A 136 20.90 -38.04 1.55
C ALA A 136 21.07 -36.58 2.04
N LEU A 137 21.54 -35.68 1.17
CA LEU A 137 21.66 -34.26 1.50
C LEU A 137 20.29 -33.58 1.61
N LEU A 138 19.32 -33.96 0.79
CA LEU A 138 17.93 -33.48 0.90
C LEU A 138 17.28 -33.96 2.21
N ASP A 139 17.58 -35.17 2.67
CA ASP A 139 17.13 -35.68 3.97
C ASP A 139 17.80 -34.94 5.13
N ALA A 140 19.11 -34.69 5.05
CA ALA A 140 19.80 -33.86 6.03
C ALA A 140 19.20 -32.43 6.11
N TYR A 141 18.81 -31.84 4.98
CA TYR A 141 18.11 -30.56 4.96
C TYR A 141 16.74 -30.64 5.62
N ARG A 142 16.00 -31.74 5.42
CA ARG A 142 14.70 -31.96 6.09
C ARG A 142 14.86 -31.99 7.61
N LEU A 143 15.87 -32.72 8.11
CA LEU A 143 16.18 -32.79 9.54
C LEU A 143 16.57 -31.42 10.11
N ASP A 144 17.41 -30.65 9.41
CA ASP A 144 17.78 -29.27 9.81
C ASP A 144 16.54 -28.36 9.90
N LEU A 145 15.59 -28.50 8.97
CA LEU A 145 14.31 -27.79 9.04
C LEU A 145 13.44 -28.27 10.19
N GLU A 146 13.48 -29.56 10.53
CA GLU A 146 12.73 -30.16 11.63
C GLU A 146 13.24 -29.64 12.99
N ASP A 147 14.55 -29.56 13.15
CA ASP A 147 15.23 -29.08 14.36
C ASP A 147 15.15 -27.54 14.56
N GLU A 148 14.90 -26.79 13.48
CA GLU A 148 14.77 -25.33 13.56
C GLU A 148 13.53 -24.94 14.38
N HIS A 149 13.73 -24.07 15.38
CA HIS A 149 12.68 -23.55 16.28
C HIS A 149 11.85 -22.42 15.61
N VAL A 150 11.30 -22.71 14.43
CA VAL A 150 10.42 -21.82 13.68
C VAL A 150 9.04 -22.47 13.52
N SER A 151 8.02 -21.63 13.34
CA SER A 151 6.68 -22.12 13.00
C SER A 151 6.70 -22.99 11.72
N MET A 152 5.70 -23.86 11.55
CA MET A 152 5.64 -24.79 10.41
C MET A 152 5.58 -24.11 9.04
N TRP A 153 5.07 -22.87 8.94
CA TRP A 153 4.90 -22.20 7.64
C TRP A 153 6.21 -21.90 6.90
N PRO A 154 7.23 -21.30 7.57
CA PRO A 154 8.59 -21.24 7.05
C PRO A 154 9.12 -22.59 6.55
N LYS A 155 8.97 -23.67 7.33
CA LYS A 155 9.40 -25.04 6.94
C LYS A 155 8.73 -25.48 5.65
N TYR A 156 7.40 -25.31 5.57
CA TYR A 156 6.62 -25.64 4.37
C TYR A 156 7.08 -24.88 3.12
N ARG A 157 7.36 -23.58 3.26
CA ARG A 157 7.83 -22.74 2.14
C ARG A 157 9.21 -23.15 1.67
N ARG A 158 10.14 -23.46 2.58
CA ARG A 158 11.50 -23.91 2.27
C ARG A 158 11.48 -25.25 1.53
N ALA A 159 10.81 -26.26 2.08
CA ALA A 159 10.68 -27.56 1.40
C ALA A 159 9.91 -27.45 0.07
N GLY A 160 8.85 -26.63 0.03
CA GLY A 160 8.09 -26.39 -1.19
C GLY A 160 8.93 -25.77 -2.31
N GLU A 161 9.90 -24.92 -1.97
CA GLU A 161 10.77 -24.30 -2.96
C GLU A 161 11.86 -25.25 -3.47
N VAL A 162 12.37 -26.17 -2.64
CA VAL A 162 13.24 -27.26 -3.12
C VAL A 162 12.50 -28.13 -4.13
N ARG A 163 11.24 -28.50 -3.84
CA ARG A 163 10.39 -29.25 -4.76
C ARG A 163 10.11 -28.47 -6.05
N ARG A 164 9.94 -27.15 -5.97
CA ARG A 164 9.82 -26.29 -7.16
C ARG A 164 11.08 -26.34 -8.00
N LEU A 165 12.26 -26.16 -7.41
CA LEU A 165 13.54 -26.26 -8.12
C LEU A 165 13.69 -27.61 -8.81
N TRP A 166 13.31 -28.71 -8.14
CA TRP A 166 13.32 -30.03 -8.76
C TRP A 166 12.35 -30.11 -9.95
N SER A 167 11.15 -29.53 -9.83
CA SER A 167 10.15 -29.55 -10.92
C SER A 167 10.61 -28.86 -12.20
N THR A 168 11.62 -27.98 -12.13
CA THR A 168 12.19 -27.30 -13.29
C THR A 168 13.35 -28.04 -13.95
N ARG A 169 13.72 -29.24 -13.46
CA ARG A 169 14.90 -29.99 -13.94
C ARG A 169 14.95 -30.21 -15.45
N GLY A 170 13.78 -30.39 -16.10
CA GLY A 170 13.68 -30.70 -17.53
C GLY A 170 14.18 -29.57 -18.44
N ILE A 171 14.16 -28.33 -17.95
CA ILE A 171 14.55 -27.13 -18.71
C ILE A 171 15.86 -26.51 -18.19
N LEU A 172 16.57 -27.22 -17.31
CA LEU A 172 17.85 -26.78 -16.76
C LEU A 172 18.99 -27.66 -17.31
N PRO A 173 20.20 -27.10 -17.52
CA PRO A 173 21.42 -27.88 -17.81
C PRO A 173 21.72 -28.88 -16.69
N ALA A 174 22.46 -29.95 -17.00
CA ALA A 174 22.70 -31.03 -16.06
C ALA A 174 23.33 -30.55 -14.73
N ARG A 175 24.27 -29.58 -14.77
CA ARG A 175 24.88 -28.98 -13.57
C ARG A 175 23.87 -28.35 -12.59
N MET A 176 22.73 -27.91 -13.12
CA MET A 176 21.68 -27.18 -12.39
C MET A 176 20.51 -28.09 -12.00
N ARG A 177 20.60 -29.40 -12.21
CA ARG A 177 19.54 -30.34 -11.86
C ARG A 177 19.77 -30.89 -10.46
N LEU A 178 18.70 -30.89 -9.66
CA LEU A 178 18.61 -31.76 -8.49
C LEU A 178 18.54 -33.25 -8.92
N PRO A 179 18.69 -34.22 -7.99
CA PRO A 179 18.59 -35.65 -8.27
C PRO A 179 17.43 -36.05 -9.18
N ALA A 180 17.59 -37.17 -9.90
CA ALA A 180 16.56 -37.68 -10.80
C ALA A 180 15.26 -38.01 -10.05
N LEU A 181 15.37 -38.63 -8.88
CA LEU A 181 14.23 -38.89 -8.00
C LEU A 181 13.73 -37.59 -7.36
N PRO A 182 12.41 -37.45 -7.16
CA PRO A 182 11.84 -36.29 -6.48
C PRO A 182 12.36 -36.17 -5.04
N PRO A 183 12.54 -34.95 -4.51
CA PRO A 183 12.84 -34.74 -3.10
C PRO A 183 11.81 -35.44 -2.22
N TRP A 184 12.29 -36.26 -1.29
CA TRP A 184 11.49 -36.98 -0.30
C TRP A 184 10.36 -37.79 -0.94
N ASP A 185 10.67 -38.56 -2.00
CA ASP A 185 9.73 -39.40 -2.74
C ASP A 185 8.49 -38.66 -3.29
N GLY A 186 8.60 -37.33 -3.42
CA GLY A 186 7.52 -36.47 -3.89
C GLY A 186 6.52 -36.06 -2.80
N GLU A 187 6.74 -36.46 -1.54
CA GLU A 187 5.90 -36.09 -0.40
C GLU A 187 5.70 -34.58 -0.32
N GLU A 188 4.51 -34.17 0.13
CA GLU A 188 4.23 -32.76 0.34
C GLU A 188 4.78 -32.28 1.68
N SER A 189 5.06 -30.98 1.78
CA SER A 189 5.55 -30.39 3.03
C SER A 189 4.64 -30.67 4.25
N ARG A 190 3.35 -30.90 4.02
CA ARG A 190 2.39 -31.25 5.09
C ARG A 190 2.49 -32.69 5.59
N ASP A 191 3.00 -33.57 4.76
CA ASP A 191 3.22 -34.97 5.12
C ASP A 191 4.61 -35.08 5.78
N LEU A 192 5.60 -34.32 5.26
CA LEU A 192 6.97 -34.26 5.78
C LEU A 192 7.13 -33.69 7.21
N PHE A 193 6.38 -32.63 7.56
CA PHE A 193 6.52 -31.95 8.86
C PHE A 193 5.24 -32.05 9.71
N GLY A 194 4.32 -32.94 9.32
CA GLY A 194 3.00 -33.03 9.91
C GLY A 194 2.05 -31.93 9.44
N ARG A 195 0.74 -32.21 9.54
CA ARG A 195 -0.30 -31.31 9.06
C ARG A 195 -0.48 -30.14 10.03
N ILE A 196 -0.34 -28.92 9.52
CA ILE A 196 -0.92 -27.75 10.17
C ILE A 196 -2.43 -27.99 10.19
N ARG A 197 -2.98 -28.37 11.35
CA ARG A 197 -4.41 -28.20 11.57
C ARG A 197 -4.65 -26.70 11.39
N PRO A 198 -5.44 -26.26 10.40
CA PRO A 198 -5.82 -24.87 10.37
C PRO A 198 -6.41 -24.60 11.74
N ASP A 199 -5.82 -23.65 12.45
CA ASP A 199 -6.49 -23.11 13.62
C ASP A 199 -7.92 -22.80 13.17
N ARG A 200 -8.91 -23.31 13.92
CA ARG A 200 -10.31 -23.02 13.59
C ARG A 200 -10.51 -21.50 13.61
N ASP A 201 -9.66 -20.80 14.36
CA ASP A 201 -9.55 -19.35 14.33
C ASP A 201 -8.75 -18.83 13.14
N ASN A 202 -9.35 -17.83 12.48
CA ASN A 202 -8.73 -17.18 11.35
C ASN A 202 -7.53 -16.33 11.78
N ARG A 203 -6.45 -16.40 11.00
CA ARG A 203 -5.19 -15.65 11.21
C ARG A 203 -5.34 -14.13 11.29
N THR A 204 -6.36 -13.59 10.65
CA THR A 204 -6.67 -12.17 10.74
C THR A 204 -7.70 -11.97 11.84
N PRO A 205 -7.35 -11.37 12.98
CA PRO A 205 -8.31 -11.14 14.05
C PRO A 205 -9.36 -10.11 13.64
N ARG A 206 -10.62 -10.33 14.05
CA ARG A 206 -11.69 -9.33 13.95
C ARG A 206 -11.34 -8.12 14.80
N ILE A 207 -11.83 -6.94 14.40
CA ILE A 207 -11.80 -5.74 15.23
C ILE A 207 -12.83 -5.93 16.35
N GLY A 208 -12.47 -5.56 17.57
CA GLY A 208 -13.37 -5.57 18.72
C GLY A 208 -14.60 -4.70 18.46
N GLU A 209 -15.76 -5.14 18.95
CA GLU A 209 -17.05 -4.52 18.62
C GLU A 209 -17.10 -3.03 18.98
N LEU A 210 -16.75 -2.68 20.23
CA LEU A 210 -16.71 -1.29 20.68
C LEU A 210 -15.68 -0.45 19.91
N THR A 211 -14.50 -1.02 19.60
CA THR A 211 -13.49 -0.35 18.77
C THR A 211 -14.05 -0.04 17.38
N MET A 212 -14.70 -1.01 16.73
CA MET A 212 -15.25 -0.83 15.39
C MET A 212 -16.43 0.13 15.38
N GLN A 213 -17.31 0.07 16.38
CA GLN A 213 -18.46 0.96 16.51
C GLN A 213 -18.02 2.42 16.62
N HIS A 214 -17.12 2.74 17.56
CA HIS A 214 -16.62 4.11 17.74
C HIS A 214 -15.79 4.57 16.53
N LEU A 215 -14.97 3.68 15.96
CA LEU A 215 -14.19 3.98 14.75
C LEU A 215 -15.09 4.33 13.56
N LEU A 216 -16.15 3.54 13.33
CA LEU A 216 -17.09 3.77 12.24
C LEU A 216 -17.92 5.03 12.48
N SER A 217 -18.42 5.25 13.70
CA SER A 217 -19.21 6.44 14.05
C SER A 217 -18.42 7.72 13.76
N TRP A 218 -17.17 7.79 14.20
CA TRP A 218 -16.30 8.93 13.88
C TRP A 218 -15.97 9.01 12.38
N ALA A 219 -15.76 7.89 11.70
CA ALA A 219 -15.49 7.91 10.27
C ALA A 219 -16.68 8.44 9.45
N ILE A 220 -17.91 8.04 9.80
CA ILE A 220 -19.14 8.55 9.20
C ILE A 220 -19.30 10.04 9.48
N ARG A 221 -19.09 10.46 10.74
CA ARG A 221 -19.12 11.88 11.11
C ARG A 221 -18.14 12.73 10.29
N PHE A 222 -16.92 12.22 10.05
CA PHE A 222 -15.97 12.90 9.17
C PHE A 222 -16.50 13.07 7.74
N THR A 223 -17.20 12.07 7.20
CA THR A 223 -17.70 12.09 5.82
C THR A 223 -18.99 12.88 5.64
N GLU A 224 -19.83 12.94 6.68
CA GLU A 224 -21.15 13.58 6.64
C GLU A 224 -21.09 15.02 7.15
N GLU A 225 -20.47 15.25 8.31
CA GLU A 225 -20.49 16.56 8.98
C GLU A 225 -19.27 17.42 8.65
N PHE A 226 -18.08 16.83 8.54
CA PHE A 226 -16.82 17.62 8.47
C PHE A 226 -16.23 17.73 7.07
N ALA A 227 -16.73 16.94 6.11
CA ALA A 227 -16.10 16.76 4.81
C ALA A 227 -15.98 18.07 4.04
N ASP A 228 -17.07 18.84 3.94
CA ASP A 228 -17.12 20.04 3.11
C ASP A 228 -16.18 21.12 3.66
N ASP A 229 -16.17 21.34 4.97
CA ASP A 229 -15.23 22.26 5.64
C ASP A 229 -13.77 21.85 5.41
N ILE A 230 -13.45 20.55 5.55
CA ILE A 230 -12.08 20.05 5.37
C ILE A 230 -11.63 20.17 3.91
N VAL A 231 -12.51 19.86 2.96
CA VAL A 231 -12.22 19.94 1.52
C VAL A 231 -11.99 21.40 1.12
N ALA A 232 -12.86 22.32 1.54
CA ALA A 232 -12.73 23.74 1.23
C ALA A 232 -11.46 24.34 1.88
N ALA A 233 -11.19 24.04 3.15
CA ALA A 233 -9.98 24.48 3.83
C ALA A 233 -8.70 23.89 3.19
N HIS A 234 -8.74 22.64 2.73
CA HIS A 234 -7.63 22.03 2.02
C HIS A 234 -7.40 22.69 0.65
N ALA A 235 -8.45 23.02 -0.09
CA ALA A 235 -8.36 23.75 -1.35
C ALA A 235 -7.74 25.15 -1.16
N GLU A 236 -8.19 25.91 -0.15
CA GLU A 236 -7.60 27.21 0.19
C GLU A 236 -6.13 27.09 0.61
N TYR A 237 -5.80 26.07 1.40
CA TYR A 237 -4.41 25.75 1.75
C TYR A 237 -3.54 25.51 0.50
N GLU A 238 -4.02 24.70 -0.45
CA GLU A 238 -3.29 24.41 -1.69
C GLU A 238 -3.10 25.65 -2.56
N GLU A 239 -4.15 26.45 -2.72
CA GLU A 239 -4.07 27.69 -3.49
C GLU A 239 -3.04 28.66 -2.87
N SER A 240 -3.11 28.84 -1.55
CA SER A 240 -2.20 29.70 -0.79
C SER A 240 -0.76 29.18 -0.77
N ARG A 241 -0.56 27.85 -0.90
CA ARG A 241 0.76 27.21 -1.05
C ARG A 241 1.33 27.37 -2.46
N LEU A 242 0.50 27.31 -3.50
CA LEU A 242 0.91 27.45 -4.90
C LEU A 242 1.17 28.91 -5.29
N ARG A 243 0.52 29.87 -4.64
CA ARG A 243 0.85 31.29 -4.69
C ARG A 243 2.20 31.54 -4.01
N GLN A 244 3.31 31.21 -4.68
CA GLN A 244 4.62 31.74 -4.28
C GLN A 244 4.63 33.26 -4.49
N PRO A 245 5.28 34.04 -3.61
CA PRO A 245 5.56 35.43 -3.94
C PRO A 245 6.33 35.43 -5.26
N SER A 246 5.84 36.15 -6.27
CA SER A 246 6.64 36.44 -7.46
C SER A 246 8.01 36.89 -6.99
N GLY A 247 9.10 36.27 -7.45
CA GLY A 247 10.47 36.70 -7.10
C GLY A 247 10.77 38.17 -7.45
N ALA A 248 9.85 38.85 -8.16
CA ALA A 248 9.83 40.28 -8.35
C ALA A 248 9.57 41.04 -7.03
N PRO A 249 10.42 42.01 -6.66
CA PRO A 249 10.19 42.89 -5.52
C PRO A 249 8.84 43.60 -5.67
N GLN A 250 7.95 43.44 -4.67
CA GLN A 250 6.71 44.22 -4.66
C GLN A 250 6.98 45.62 -4.08
N SER A 251 6.40 46.65 -4.71
CA SER A 251 6.50 48.03 -4.22
C SER A 251 6.03 48.11 -2.75
N PRO A 252 6.80 48.77 -1.86
CA PRO A 252 6.41 48.99 -0.46
C PRO A 252 5.03 49.64 -0.32
N GLU A 253 4.66 50.53 -1.24
CA GLU A 253 3.35 51.19 -1.26
C GLU A 253 2.22 50.19 -1.49
N LYS A 254 2.38 49.25 -2.43
CA LYS A 254 1.40 48.20 -2.71
C LYS A 254 1.19 47.28 -1.50
N ILE A 255 2.26 46.93 -0.79
CA ILE A 255 2.17 46.14 0.44
C ILE A 255 1.49 46.94 1.56
N ARG A 256 1.78 48.23 1.69
CA ARG A 256 1.10 49.11 2.64
C ARG A 256 -0.41 49.17 2.36
N THR A 257 -0.82 49.41 1.12
CA THR A 257 -2.24 49.45 0.73
C THR A 257 -2.95 48.13 1.03
N ARG A 258 -2.32 46.99 0.69
CA ARG A 258 -2.88 45.66 1.03
C ARG A 258 -2.98 45.41 2.52
N MET A 259 -1.97 45.85 3.30
CA MET A 259 -2.00 45.72 4.76
C MET A 259 -3.11 46.59 5.36
N THR A 260 -3.26 47.84 4.92
CA THR A 260 -4.35 48.72 5.37
C THR A 260 -5.71 48.07 5.10
N ALA A 261 -5.97 47.67 3.85
CA ALA A 261 -7.22 46.99 3.49
C ALA A 261 -7.46 45.69 4.27
N TYR A 262 -6.39 44.95 4.60
CA TYR A 262 -6.50 43.75 5.42
C TYR A 262 -6.89 44.07 6.87
N LEU A 263 -6.24 45.05 7.50
CA LEU A 263 -6.54 45.45 8.87
C LEU A 263 -7.94 46.08 8.99
N ASP A 264 -8.37 46.84 8.00
CA ASP A 264 -9.70 47.46 7.99
C ASP A 264 -10.79 46.39 7.90
N ARG A 265 -10.64 45.38 7.03
CA ARG A 265 -11.55 44.22 7.00
C ARG A 265 -11.62 43.48 8.33
N LEU A 266 -10.48 43.29 9.00
CA LEU A 266 -10.49 42.65 10.33
C LEU A 266 -11.26 43.48 11.35
N ARG A 267 -11.16 44.81 11.33
CA ARG A 267 -11.92 45.69 12.22
C ARG A 267 -13.42 45.62 11.95
N GLU A 268 -13.81 45.70 10.68
CA GLU A 268 -15.22 45.65 10.26
C GLU A 268 -15.90 44.34 10.66
N GLN A 269 -15.15 43.24 10.64
CA GLN A 269 -15.67 41.90 10.91
C GLN A 269 -15.47 41.42 12.36
N GLY A 270 -14.84 42.24 13.22
CA GLY A 270 -14.42 41.79 14.56
C GLY A 270 -13.41 40.64 14.52
N GLY A 271 -12.61 40.54 13.45
CA GLY A 271 -11.62 39.51 13.22
C GLY A 271 -10.34 39.68 14.03
N MET A 272 -9.49 38.66 13.99
CA MET A 272 -8.24 38.59 14.74
C MET A 272 -7.03 38.49 13.80
N LEU A 273 -5.87 38.94 14.27
CA LEU A 273 -4.60 38.73 13.57
C LEU A 273 -4.18 37.26 13.67
N PRO A 274 -3.73 36.62 12.57
CA PRO A 274 -3.19 35.27 12.57
C PRO A 274 -2.05 35.14 13.56
N GLY A 275 -2.16 34.19 14.49
CA GLY A 275 -1.14 33.98 15.51
C GLY A 275 -0.45 32.62 15.46
N ARG A 276 0.52 32.48 16.36
CA ARG A 276 1.20 31.23 16.70
C ARG A 276 1.67 31.32 18.14
N THR A 277 1.65 30.19 18.84
CA THR A 277 2.28 30.05 20.15
C THR A 277 3.77 29.73 19.98
N THR A 278 4.62 30.44 20.70
CA THR A 278 6.07 30.16 20.77
C THR A 278 6.38 29.03 21.75
N ALA A 279 7.63 28.57 21.80
CA ALA A 279 8.02 27.44 22.66
C ALA A 279 7.86 27.75 24.17
N ASP A 280 7.98 29.03 24.52
CA ASP A 280 7.77 29.64 25.84
C ASP A 280 6.29 29.97 26.12
N GLY A 281 5.37 29.63 25.21
CA GLY A 281 3.93 29.81 25.43
C GLY A 281 3.38 31.19 25.04
N ALA A 282 4.23 32.13 24.61
CA ALA A 282 3.80 33.46 24.21
C ALA A 282 3.02 33.45 22.89
N LEU A 283 1.93 34.21 22.83
CA LEU A 283 1.12 34.37 21.62
C LEU A 283 1.67 35.52 20.77
N VAL A 284 2.09 35.23 19.55
CA VAL A 284 2.70 36.22 18.64
C VAL A 284 2.10 36.17 17.23
N ILE A 285 2.21 37.27 16.49
CA ILE A 285 1.74 37.35 15.09
C ILE A 285 2.49 36.33 14.22
N ASN A 286 1.73 35.58 13.42
CA ASN A 286 2.25 34.68 12.41
C ASN A 286 2.58 35.43 11.12
N TRP A 287 3.73 36.11 11.12
CA TRP A 287 4.20 36.90 9.97
C TRP A 287 4.34 36.11 8.67
N ARG A 288 4.57 34.80 8.75
CA ARG A 288 4.60 33.94 7.56
C ARG A 288 3.21 33.80 6.93
N HIS A 289 2.16 33.74 7.75
CA HIS A 289 0.80 33.69 7.25
C HIS A 289 0.34 35.08 6.75
N ILE A 290 0.68 36.16 7.46
CA ILE A 290 0.49 37.53 6.97
C ILE A 290 1.14 37.74 5.59
N GLY A 291 2.39 37.27 5.43
CA GLY A 291 3.08 37.32 4.13
C GLY A 291 2.28 36.61 3.02
N ARG A 292 1.68 35.44 3.30
CA ARG A 292 0.82 34.74 2.32
C ARG A 292 -0.42 35.55 1.94
N ILE A 293 -1.11 36.13 2.92
CA ILE A 293 -2.29 36.98 2.67
C ILE A 293 -1.92 38.17 1.78
N LEU A 294 -0.77 38.80 2.04
CA LEU A 294 -0.33 39.99 1.32
C LEU A 294 0.40 39.68 0.00
N GLY A 295 0.77 38.42 -0.24
CA GLY A 295 1.60 37.99 -1.36
C GLY A 295 3.05 38.47 -1.27
N CYS A 296 3.63 38.49 -0.07
CA CYS A 296 5.01 38.92 0.21
C CYS A 296 5.73 38.00 1.22
N ASP A 297 7.01 38.26 1.46
CA ASP A 297 7.80 37.52 2.46
C ASP A 297 7.52 37.98 3.91
N SER A 298 7.80 37.08 4.85
CA SER A 298 7.68 37.31 6.29
C SER A 298 8.54 38.46 6.84
N SER A 299 9.54 38.93 6.08
CA SER A 299 10.30 40.15 6.36
C SER A 299 9.45 41.42 6.40
N VAL A 300 8.19 41.39 5.94
CA VAL A 300 7.21 42.48 6.13
C VAL A 300 7.12 42.94 7.59
N ARG A 301 7.39 42.04 8.56
CA ARG A 301 7.47 42.36 9.99
C ARG A 301 8.43 43.51 10.34
N LEU A 302 9.50 43.70 9.55
CA LEU A 302 10.53 44.72 9.77
C LEU A 302 10.18 46.06 9.12
N THR A 303 9.11 46.12 8.33
CA THR A 303 8.72 47.29 7.54
C THR A 303 7.74 48.20 8.30
N ALA A 304 7.43 49.37 7.73
CA ALA A 304 6.38 50.25 8.25
C ALA A 304 5.01 49.54 8.28
N SER A 305 4.69 48.71 7.29
CA SER A 305 3.45 47.92 7.25
C SER A 305 3.40 46.87 8.36
N GLY A 306 4.53 46.25 8.70
CA GLY A 306 4.64 45.35 9.85
C GLY A 306 4.38 46.08 11.17
N ARG A 307 4.97 47.27 11.37
CA ARG A 307 4.70 48.11 12.54
C ARG A 307 3.22 48.53 12.63
N MET A 308 2.58 48.81 11.49
CA MET A 308 1.15 49.13 11.44
C MET A 308 0.28 47.98 11.95
N ALA A 309 0.54 46.74 11.52
CA ALA A 309 -0.18 45.57 12.04
C ALA A 309 0.12 45.33 13.53
N ALA A 310 1.38 45.44 13.96
CA ALA A 310 1.77 45.24 15.36
C ALA A 310 1.16 46.28 16.31
N LYS A 311 0.93 47.51 15.84
CA LYS A 311 0.31 48.61 16.60
C LYS A 311 -1.20 48.77 16.32
N SER A 312 -1.82 47.84 15.59
CA SER A 312 -3.21 47.98 15.13
C SER A 312 -4.26 47.92 16.25
N GLY A 313 -3.90 47.35 17.42
CA GLY A 313 -4.82 47.07 18.52
C GLY A 313 -5.68 45.82 18.31
N ILE A 314 -5.56 45.12 17.17
CA ILE A 314 -6.35 43.92 16.87
C ILE A 314 -5.79 42.72 17.63
N THR A 315 -6.67 41.96 18.29
CA THR A 315 -6.30 40.77 19.06
C THR A 315 -5.65 39.70 18.17
N ILE A 316 -4.66 38.99 18.71
CA ILE A 316 -3.98 37.89 18.03
C ILE A 316 -4.75 36.59 18.33
N ALA A 317 -5.12 35.84 17.29
CA ALA A 317 -5.72 34.52 17.43
C ALA A 317 -4.70 33.46 17.85
N ASP A 318 -5.13 32.40 18.53
CA ASP A 318 -4.29 31.26 18.91
C ASP A 318 -3.77 30.44 17.71
N GLY A 319 -4.31 30.68 16.52
CA GLY A 319 -3.92 30.05 15.27
C GLY A 319 -3.89 31.02 14.09
N ALA A 320 -3.35 30.52 12.98
CA ALA A 320 -3.48 31.16 11.68
C ALA A 320 -4.60 30.47 10.89
N TYR A 321 -5.82 30.98 11.04
CA TYR A 321 -7.03 30.41 10.45
C TYR A 321 -7.16 30.73 8.97
N LEU A 322 -7.67 29.75 8.22
CA LEU A 322 -8.09 29.93 6.84
C LEU A 322 -9.41 30.72 6.80
N SER A 323 -9.69 31.38 5.69
CA SER A 323 -10.90 32.19 5.51
C SER A 323 -12.16 31.36 5.22
N THR A 324 -11.99 30.10 4.84
CA THR A 324 -13.08 29.14 4.65
C THR A 324 -13.92 29.03 5.92
N PRO A 325 -15.25 29.29 5.85
CA PRO A 325 -16.13 29.16 6.99
C PRO A 325 -16.30 27.70 7.40
N VAL A 326 -16.51 27.47 8.69
CA VAL A 326 -16.86 26.15 9.24
C VAL A 326 -18.37 26.07 9.37
N THR A 327 -18.95 24.98 8.87
CA THR A 327 -20.40 24.76 8.82
C THR A 327 -20.81 23.45 9.49
N GLY A 328 -19.91 22.48 9.57
CA GLY A 328 -20.17 21.17 10.19
C GLY A 328 -20.50 21.28 11.67
N ARG A 329 -21.32 20.35 12.15
CA ARG A 329 -21.76 20.34 13.54
C ARG A 329 -21.37 19.07 14.27
N LEU A 330 -21.15 19.22 15.57
CA LEU A 330 -20.96 18.14 16.51
C LEU A 330 -21.82 18.43 17.74
N ASP A 331 -22.80 17.57 17.98
CA ASP A 331 -23.85 17.75 19.00
C ASP A 331 -24.55 19.13 18.90
N GLY A 332 -24.80 19.59 17.68
CA GLY A 332 -25.48 20.87 17.42
C GLY A 332 -24.59 22.11 17.50
N LEU A 333 -23.33 21.99 17.95
CA LEU A 333 -22.35 23.08 17.96
C LEU A 333 -21.42 23.00 16.75
N LEU A 334 -20.82 24.11 16.32
CA LEU A 334 -19.78 24.06 15.29
C LEU A 334 -18.62 23.19 15.76
N TRP A 335 -18.16 22.26 14.92
CA TRP A 335 -17.08 21.33 15.30
C TRP A 335 -15.72 22.04 15.46
N ARG A 336 -15.59 23.22 14.86
CA ARG A 336 -14.48 24.16 15.03
C ARG A 336 -15.05 25.57 15.23
N GLU A 337 -14.66 26.21 16.32
CA GLU A 337 -15.19 27.53 16.70
C GLU A 337 -14.59 28.67 15.85
N HIS A 338 -13.27 28.69 15.67
CA HIS A 338 -12.54 29.79 15.02
C HIS A 338 -12.16 29.51 13.56
N GLY A 339 -12.56 28.36 13.01
CA GLY A 339 -12.14 27.90 11.69
C GLY A 339 -11.08 26.79 11.72
N ILE A 340 -10.62 26.40 10.52
CA ILE A 340 -9.53 25.44 10.37
C ILE A 340 -8.20 26.18 10.20
N ALA A 341 -7.20 25.84 11.02
CA ALA A 341 -5.90 26.47 10.93
C ALA A 341 -5.14 26.02 9.66
N PHE A 342 -4.36 26.93 9.07
CA PHE A 342 -3.56 26.70 7.86
C PHE A 342 -2.70 25.43 7.92
N HIS A 343 -2.09 25.14 9.08
CA HIS A 343 -1.24 23.96 9.25
C HIS A 343 -2.04 22.69 9.58
N GLU A 344 -3.29 22.84 10.00
CA GLU A 344 -4.20 21.75 10.34
C GLU A 344 -4.85 21.17 9.07
N ALA A 345 -5.19 22.02 8.09
CA ALA A 345 -5.86 21.64 6.84
C ALA A 345 -5.28 20.39 6.14
N PRO A 346 -3.97 20.30 5.81
CA PRO A 346 -3.41 19.10 5.15
C PRO A 346 -3.45 17.85 6.04
N ARG A 347 -3.44 18.02 7.37
CA ARG A 347 -3.59 16.91 8.32
C ARG A 347 -5.03 16.41 8.37
N LEU A 348 -6.00 17.32 8.42
CA LEU A 348 -7.43 16.98 8.36
C LEU A 348 -7.79 16.32 7.04
N ALA A 349 -7.26 16.79 5.90
CA ALA A 349 -7.41 16.13 4.61
C ALA A 349 -6.96 14.66 4.64
N ARG A 350 -5.81 14.37 5.27
CA ARG A 350 -5.34 12.98 5.44
C ARG A 350 -6.22 12.18 6.38
N LEU A 351 -6.74 12.78 7.44
CA LEU A 351 -7.67 12.14 8.39
C LEU A 351 -9.01 11.82 7.72
N LEU A 352 -9.59 12.77 6.98
CA LEU A 352 -10.79 12.57 6.16
C LEU A 352 -10.60 11.43 5.15
N SER A 353 -9.49 11.45 4.42
CA SER A 353 -9.16 10.36 3.49
C SER A 353 -8.96 9.00 4.20
N THR A 354 -8.68 8.99 5.51
CA THR A 354 -8.59 7.77 6.33
C THR A 354 -9.96 7.34 6.84
N ALA A 355 -10.82 8.29 7.21
CA ALA A 355 -12.23 8.04 7.51
C ALA A 355 -12.95 7.41 6.31
N CYS A 356 -12.78 7.95 5.10
CA CYS A 356 -13.31 7.35 3.88
C CYS A 356 -12.79 5.93 3.67
N PHE A 357 -11.51 5.65 3.97
CA PHE A 357 -10.97 4.29 3.91
C PHE A 357 -11.70 3.34 4.87
N VAL A 358 -11.94 3.77 6.12
CA VAL A 358 -12.69 2.97 7.12
C VAL A 358 -14.08 2.65 6.60
N VAL A 359 -14.83 3.65 6.13
CA VAL A 359 -16.20 3.49 5.61
C VAL A 359 -16.20 2.52 4.43
N ILE A 360 -15.38 2.79 3.40
CA ILE A 360 -15.33 1.97 2.17
C ILE A 360 -14.87 0.54 2.49
N ALA A 361 -13.77 0.36 3.22
CA ALA A 361 -13.21 -0.96 3.49
C ALA A 361 -14.10 -1.81 4.41
N TYR A 362 -14.76 -1.19 5.39
CA TYR A 362 -15.65 -1.90 6.30
C TYR A 362 -16.98 -2.25 5.64
N LEU A 363 -17.66 -1.28 5.00
CA LEU A 363 -19.04 -1.45 4.54
C LEU A 363 -19.15 -2.11 3.17
N SER A 364 -18.14 -2.01 2.29
CA SER A 364 -18.15 -2.76 1.02
C SER A 364 -17.71 -4.21 1.20
N GLY A 365 -16.85 -4.47 2.19
CA GLY A 365 -16.22 -5.76 2.33
C GLY A 365 -15.19 -6.10 1.24
N ALA A 366 -14.80 -5.15 0.38
CA ALA A 366 -13.76 -5.34 -0.62
C ALA A 366 -12.39 -5.68 0.03
N ARG A 367 -11.48 -6.34 -0.70
CA ARG A 367 -10.13 -6.60 -0.15
C ARG A 367 -9.36 -5.29 -0.04
N PRO A 368 -8.48 -5.12 0.95
CA PRO A 368 -7.70 -3.90 1.11
C PRO A 368 -6.98 -3.44 -0.15
N GLY A 369 -6.28 -4.35 -0.84
CA GLY A 369 -5.60 -4.02 -2.09
C GLY A 369 -6.55 -3.67 -3.24
N GLU A 370 -7.80 -4.12 -3.22
CA GLU A 370 -8.83 -3.71 -4.19
C GLU A 370 -9.31 -2.28 -3.86
N VAL A 371 -9.60 -1.99 -2.58
CA VAL A 371 -9.97 -0.65 -2.09
C VAL A 371 -8.88 0.39 -2.41
N LEU A 372 -7.61 0.07 -2.15
CA LEU A 372 -6.50 0.98 -2.38
C LEU A 372 -6.21 1.25 -3.86
N ASN A 373 -6.75 0.44 -4.77
CA ASN A 373 -6.66 0.66 -6.22
C ASN A 373 -7.98 1.19 -6.82
N LEU A 374 -8.97 1.56 -6.01
CA LEU A 374 -10.18 2.21 -6.51
C LEU A 374 -9.82 3.52 -7.23
N ARG A 375 -10.49 3.75 -8.35
CA ARG A 375 -10.33 4.92 -9.19
C ARG A 375 -11.54 5.85 -9.04
N ARG A 376 -11.35 7.12 -9.39
CA ARG A 376 -12.45 8.06 -9.58
C ARG A 376 -13.50 7.49 -10.54
N GLY A 377 -14.77 7.79 -10.30
CA GLY A 377 -15.91 7.31 -11.06
C GLY A 377 -16.20 5.82 -10.83
N CYS A 378 -15.74 5.27 -9.70
CA CYS A 378 -15.98 3.86 -9.40
C CYS A 378 -17.35 3.56 -8.80
N VAL A 379 -18.16 4.58 -8.49
CA VAL A 379 -19.50 4.39 -7.93
C VAL A 379 -20.55 4.92 -8.89
N GLU A 380 -21.62 4.17 -9.05
CA GLU A 380 -22.82 4.53 -9.80
C GLU A 380 -24.08 4.22 -8.98
N HIS A 381 -25.17 4.97 -9.21
CA HIS A 381 -26.49 4.69 -8.65
C HIS A 381 -27.37 4.07 -9.74
N ASP A 382 -27.83 2.86 -9.48
CA ASP A 382 -28.83 2.17 -10.30
C ASP A 382 -30.22 2.58 -9.80
N SER A 383 -30.82 3.56 -10.46
CA SER A 383 -32.12 4.12 -10.10
C SER A 383 -33.28 3.13 -10.30
N ALA A 384 -33.12 2.10 -11.15
CA ALA A 384 -34.17 1.11 -11.38
C ALA A 384 -34.32 0.15 -10.20
N ASN A 385 -33.23 -0.15 -9.51
CA ASN A 385 -33.21 -1.06 -8.36
C ASN A 385 -32.96 -0.35 -7.02
N ASP A 386 -32.74 0.96 -7.04
CA ASP A 386 -32.31 1.80 -5.91
C ASP A 386 -31.06 1.25 -5.21
N LEU A 387 -30.03 0.94 -6.00
CA LEU A 387 -28.78 0.35 -5.52
C LEU A 387 -27.57 1.24 -5.82
N TRP A 388 -26.63 1.30 -4.88
CA TRP A 388 -25.31 1.84 -5.14
C TRP A 388 -24.36 0.71 -5.54
N LEU A 389 -23.72 0.85 -6.70
CA LEU A 389 -22.77 -0.12 -7.23
C LEU A 389 -21.36 0.47 -7.22
N MET A 390 -20.43 -0.25 -6.61
CA MET A 390 -19.01 0.09 -6.60
C MET A 390 -18.24 -0.86 -7.52
N ASN A 391 -17.69 -0.31 -8.60
CA ASN A 391 -16.87 -0.99 -9.58
C ASN A 391 -15.39 -1.02 -9.14
N GLY A 392 -14.66 -2.08 -9.50
CA GLY A 392 -13.24 -2.15 -9.21
C GLY A 392 -12.53 -3.30 -9.90
N ARG A 393 -11.23 -3.41 -9.65
CA ARG A 393 -10.36 -4.43 -10.23
C ARG A 393 -9.90 -5.42 -9.19
N HIS A 394 -9.92 -6.71 -9.55
CA HIS A 394 -9.30 -7.76 -8.75
C HIS A 394 -7.99 -8.18 -9.39
N HIS A 395 -6.96 -8.40 -8.57
CA HIS A 395 -5.64 -8.83 -9.01
C HIS A 395 -5.34 -10.27 -8.61
N LYS A 396 -6.02 -10.77 -7.57
CA LYS A 396 -5.91 -12.15 -7.09
C LYS A 396 -6.78 -13.04 -7.97
N ASN A 397 -6.20 -14.07 -8.56
CA ASN A 397 -6.86 -15.01 -9.49
C ASN A 397 -7.33 -14.39 -10.81
N ALA A 398 -6.89 -13.17 -11.14
CA ALA A 398 -7.10 -12.62 -12.48
C ALA A 398 -6.18 -13.38 -13.43
N VAL A 399 -6.77 -14.17 -14.32
CA VAL A 399 -6.08 -15.01 -15.30
C VAL A 399 -6.67 -14.79 -16.69
N ASP A 400 -5.87 -15.02 -17.74
CA ASP A 400 -6.35 -15.06 -19.12
C ASP A 400 -6.97 -16.43 -19.46
N THR A 401 -7.35 -16.62 -20.73
CA THR A 401 -7.96 -17.86 -21.25
C THR A 401 -7.07 -19.09 -21.05
N ASP A 402 -5.75 -18.89 -20.99
CA ASP A 402 -4.76 -19.95 -20.86
C ASP A 402 -4.37 -20.20 -19.38
N GLY A 403 -5.03 -19.50 -18.44
CA GLY A 403 -4.79 -19.62 -17.01
C GLY A 403 -3.55 -18.87 -16.51
N ASN A 404 -2.91 -18.04 -17.35
CA ASN A 404 -1.78 -17.22 -16.94
C ASN A 404 -2.26 -15.99 -16.17
N LYS A 405 -1.53 -15.61 -15.11
CA LYS A 405 -1.91 -14.44 -14.31
C LYS A 405 -1.87 -13.15 -15.15
N LEU A 406 -2.96 -12.39 -15.13
CA LEU A 406 -3.06 -11.03 -15.63
C LEU A 406 -2.48 -10.04 -14.60
N PRO A 407 -1.30 -9.45 -14.84
CA PRO A 407 -0.66 -8.58 -13.84
C PRO A 407 -1.45 -7.30 -13.58
N ALA A 408 -2.05 -6.72 -14.63
CA ALA A 408 -2.90 -5.52 -14.56
C ALA A 408 -4.23 -5.72 -13.79
N GLY A 409 -4.50 -6.95 -13.34
CA GLY A 409 -5.79 -7.36 -12.84
C GLY A 409 -6.88 -7.33 -13.91
N ALA A 410 -8.07 -7.73 -13.52
CA ALA A 410 -9.25 -7.68 -14.37
C ALA A 410 -10.37 -6.89 -13.66
N PRO A 411 -11.26 -6.21 -14.41
CA PRO A 411 -12.52 -5.72 -13.86
C PRO A 411 -13.23 -6.86 -13.12
N ARG A 412 -13.90 -6.53 -12.02
CA ARG A 412 -14.82 -7.50 -11.42
C ARG A 412 -16.00 -7.70 -12.37
N ARG A 413 -16.42 -8.95 -12.52
CA ARG A 413 -17.64 -9.28 -13.24
C ARG A 413 -18.87 -8.73 -12.52
N ASP A 414 -18.90 -8.91 -11.20
CA ASP A 414 -19.96 -8.42 -10.34
C ASP A 414 -19.42 -7.26 -9.46
N PRO A 415 -19.94 -6.03 -9.62
CA PRO A 415 -19.62 -4.92 -8.75
C PRO A 415 -20.05 -5.20 -7.31
N TRP A 416 -19.49 -4.47 -6.34
CA TRP A 416 -20.00 -4.53 -4.98
C TRP A 416 -21.30 -3.73 -4.90
N VAL A 417 -22.36 -4.36 -4.40
CA VAL A 417 -23.52 -3.61 -3.92
C VAL A 417 -23.09 -2.98 -2.59
N VAL A 418 -23.22 -1.67 -2.49
CA VAL A 418 -22.78 -0.87 -1.33
C VAL A 418 -23.94 0.00 -0.82
N VAL A 419 -23.74 0.57 0.36
CA VAL A 419 -24.69 1.51 0.97
C VAL A 419 -24.29 2.95 0.67
N GLU A 420 -25.23 3.88 0.77
CA GLU A 420 -25.03 5.31 0.50
C GLU A 420 -23.81 5.92 1.21
N PRO A 421 -23.48 5.62 2.49
CA PRO A 421 -22.25 6.12 3.12
C PRO A 421 -20.96 5.79 2.34
N VAL A 422 -20.92 4.66 1.63
CA VAL A 422 -19.78 4.29 0.77
C VAL A 422 -19.72 5.19 -0.46
N ALA A 423 -20.87 5.45 -1.10
CA ALA A 423 -20.97 6.34 -2.25
C ALA A 423 -20.54 7.77 -1.85
N ARG A 424 -21.07 8.29 -0.74
CA ARG A 424 -20.65 9.59 -0.17
C ARG A 424 -19.15 9.64 0.10
N ALA A 425 -18.58 8.61 0.74
CA ALA A 425 -17.14 8.56 1.01
C ALA A 425 -16.29 8.61 -0.27
N VAL A 426 -16.76 8.00 -1.37
CA VAL A 426 -16.12 8.10 -2.69
C VAL A 426 -16.22 9.52 -3.24
N THR A 427 -17.40 10.14 -3.22
CA THR A 427 -17.60 11.54 -3.62
C THR A 427 -16.71 12.50 -2.83
N VAL A 428 -16.59 12.31 -1.51
CA VAL A 428 -15.70 13.13 -0.67
C VAL A 428 -14.24 13.01 -1.11
N LEU A 429 -13.74 11.79 -1.39
CA LEU A 429 -12.37 11.59 -1.88
C LEU A 429 -12.15 12.23 -3.26
N GLU A 430 -13.18 12.18 -4.11
CA GLU A 430 -13.18 12.80 -5.43
C GLU A 430 -13.17 14.33 -5.37
N SER A 431 -13.82 14.93 -4.38
CA SER A 431 -13.74 16.38 -4.15
C SER A 431 -12.42 16.80 -3.50
N LEU A 432 -11.82 15.93 -2.68
CA LEU A 432 -10.62 16.24 -1.91
C LEU A 432 -9.35 16.39 -2.78
N HIS A 433 -9.22 15.65 -3.88
CA HIS A 433 -8.06 15.76 -4.76
C HIS A 433 -8.33 15.27 -6.20
N PRO A 434 -7.62 15.79 -7.22
CA PRO A 434 -7.85 15.42 -8.62
C PRO A 434 -7.21 14.09 -9.04
N HIS A 435 -6.46 13.42 -8.17
CA HIS A 435 -5.71 12.20 -8.53
C HIS A 435 -6.63 11.08 -9.06
N PRO A 436 -6.20 10.28 -10.08
CA PRO A 436 -7.04 9.22 -10.66
C PRO A 436 -7.43 8.09 -9.68
N LEU A 437 -6.55 7.78 -8.72
CA LEU A 437 -6.82 6.86 -7.61
C LEU A 437 -7.46 7.61 -6.45
N LEU A 438 -8.42 6.98 -5.76
CA LEU A 438 -9.07 7.52 -4.56
C LEU A 438 -8.17 7.54 -3.32
N PHE A 439 -7.15 6.67 -3.28
CA PHE A 439 -6.25 6.52 -2.13
C PHE A 439 -4.79 6.79 -2.50
N PRO A 440 -4.44 7.98 -3.03
CA PRO A 440 -3.09 8.25 -3.49
C PRO A 440 -2.10 8.31 -2.32
N ASN A 441 -0.84 8.00 -2.61
CA ASN A 441 0.24 8.09 -1.64
C ASN A 441 0.40 9.53 -1.07
N ARG A 442 -0.04 10.54 -1.83
CA ARG A 442 0.00 11.97 -1.52
C ARG A 442 -1.32 12.61 -1.98
N ILE A 443 -1.91 13.42 -1.10
CA ILE A 443 -3.12 14.22 -1.41
C ILE A 443 -2.68 15.57 -2.00
N THR A 444 -1.69 16.21 -1.37
CA THR A 444 -1.03 17.44 -1.84
C THR A 444 0.07 17.14 -2.88
N PRO A 445 0.06 17.76 -4.08
CA PRO A 445 1.16 17.68 -5.04
C PRO A 445 2.38 18.49 -4.55
N HIS A 446 3.53 17.89 -4.28
CA HIS A 446 4.76 18.66 -4.02
C HIS A 446 5.43 19.05 -5.35
N GLN A 447 5.99 20.26 -5.46
CA GLN A 447 6.93 20.58 -6.56
C GLN A 447 8.06 19.54 -6.53
N GLU A 448 8.21 18.77 -7.61
CA GLU A 448 9.18 17.68 -7.68
C GLU A 448 10.61 18.23 -7.74
N HIS A 449 11.30 18.22 -6.59
CA HIS A 449 12.75 18.49 -6.54
C HIS A 449 13.56 17.31 -5.98
N LEU A 450 13.05 16.08 -6.07
CA LEU A 450 13.84 14.91 -5.72
C LEU A 450 13.64 13.81 -6.76
N ARG A 451 14.70 13.56 -7.54
CA ARG A 451 14.92 12.34 -8.33
C ARG A 451 14.98 11.14 -7.38
N HIS A 452 13.82 10.66 -6.91
CA HIS A 452 13.77 9.43 -6.14
C HIS A 452 14.02 8.25 -7.09
N THR A 453 15.10 7.51 -6.86
CA THR A 453 15.50 6.35 -7.66
C THR A 453 14.63 5.10 -7.45
N LYS A 454 13.64 5.15 -6.53
CA LYS A 454 12.73 4.03 -6.21
C LYS A 454 11.26 4.46 -6.23
N ARG A 455 10.43 3.70 -6.96
CA ARG A 455 8.97 3.87 -7.02
C ARG A 455 8.35 3.65 -5.63
N ARG A 456 7.50 4.60 -5.21
CA ARG A 456 6.68 4.48 -3.98
C ARG A 456 5.30 3.85 -4.19
N GLY A 457 4.93 3.59 -5.45
CA GLY A 457 3.55 3.30 -5.87
C GLY A 457 2.73 4.59 -5.94
N GLN A 458 1.65 4.66 -6.72
CA GLN A 458 0.77 5.84 -6.72
C GLN A 458 -0.29 5.78 -5.62
N ALA A 459 -0.63 4.60 -5.09
CA ALA A 459 -1.57 4.43 -3.99
C ALA A 459 -0.86 4.34 -2.63
N ARG A 460 -1.61 4.56 -1.55
CA ARG A 460 -1.19 4.20 -0.19
C ARG A 460 -0.99 2.68 -0.11
N THR A 461 0.04 2.29 0.64
CA THR A 461 0.31 0.88 0.95
C THR A 461 -0.45 0.45 2.20
N ASP A 462 -0.62 -0.86 2.42
CA ASP A 462 -1.27 -1.36 3.65
C ASP A 462 -0.60 -0.82 4.92
N GLY A 463 0.74 -0.72 4.93
CA GLY A 463 1.51 -0.17 6.05
C GLY A 463 1.42 1.36 6.19
N HIS A 464 1.13 2.09 5.11
CA HIS A 464 0.76 3.51 5.22
C HIS A 464 -0.61 3.66 5.86
N ILE A 465 -1.59 2.88 5.42
CA ILE A 465 -2.96 2.92 5.98
C ILE A 465 -2.97 2.52 7.45
N ALA A 466 -2.24 1.49 7.86
CA ALA A 466 -2.17 1.12 9.28
C ALA A 466 -1.65 2.27 10.17
N ARG A 467 -0.67 3.05 9.68
CA ARG A 467 -0.19 4.25 10.38
C ARG A 467 -1.20 5.39 10.35
N ASP A 468 -1.88 5.58 9.24
CA ASP A 468 -2.93 6.59 9.11
C ASP A 468 -4.11 6.29 10.06
N LEU A 469 -4.51 5.02 10.20
CA LEU A 469 -5.51 4.57 11.17
C LEU A 469 -5.09 4.89 12.61
N ALA A 470 -3.83 4.63 12.97
CA ALA A 470 -3.32 4.98 14.31
C ALA A 470 -3.36 6.50 14.57
N LYS A 471 -3.05 7.32 13.55
CA LYS A 471 -3.15 8.78 13.64
C LYS A 471 -4.61 9.24 13.75
N PHE A 472 -5.52 8.59 13.04
CA PHE A 472 -6.96 8.86 13.12
C PHE A 472 -7.50 8.58 14.51
N VAL A 473 -7.21 7.41 15.08
CA VAL A 473 -7.55 7.06 16.47
C VAL A 473 -6.97 8.06 17.46
N THR A 474 -5.70 8.44 17.29
CA THR A 474 -5.05 9.43 18.16
C THR A 474 -5.73 10.79 18.08
N TRP A 475 -6.12 11.24 16.89
CA TRP A 475 -6.83 12.51 16.72
C TRP A 475 -8.21 12.44 17.37
N VAL A 476 -8.98 11.39 17.10
CA VAL A 476 -10.33 11.20 17.66
C VAL A 476 -10.29 11.20 19.18
N ASN A 477 -9.37 10.45 19.80
CA ASN A 477 -9.30 10.36 21.25
C ASN A 477 -8.89 11.69 21.90
N LYS A 478 -8.04 12.49 21.24
CA LYS A 478 -7.72 13.86 21.69
C LYS A 478 -8.93 14.79 21.57
N GLU A 479 -9.68 14.68 20.49
CA GLU A 479 -10.90 15.48 20.28
C GLU A 479 -11.98 15.12 21.31
N CYS A 480 -12.17 13.84 21.60
CA CYS A 480 -13.07 13.38 22.67
C CYS A 480 -12.64 13.93 24.04
N GLN A 481 -11.34 13.90 24.36
CA GLN A 481 -10.84 14.45 25.61
C GLN A 481 -11.09 15.97 25.70
N ARG A 482 -10.84 16.71 24.62
CA ARG A 482 -11.08 18.16 24.54
C ARG A 482 -12.55 18.51 24.77
N LEU A 483 -13.45 17.68 24.26
CA LEU A 483 -14.89 17.89 24.29
C LEU A 483 -15.61 17.17 25.45
N GLY A 484 -14.90 16.43 26.30
CA GLY A 484 -15.50 15.63 27.38
C GLY A 484 -16.39 14.47 26.89
N ARG A 485 -16.15 13.94 25.68
CA ARG A 485 -16.97 12.87 25.07
C ARG A 485 -16.54 11.47 25.51
N THR A 486 -17.48 10.53 25.49
CA THR A 486 -17.29 9.12 25.89
C THR A 486 -17.07 8.17 24.71
N ASP A 487 -17.29 8.61 23.47
CA ASP A 487 -17.10 7.84 22.24
C ASP A 487 -15.61 7.77 21.80
N VAL A 488 -14.69 7.70 22.77
CA VAL A 488 -13.25 7.44 22.54
C VAL A 488 -13.06 6.08 21.88
N ILE A 489 -12.18 5.96 20.90
CA ILE A 489 -11.90 4.67 20.27
C ILE A 489 -10.97 3.86 21.20
N PRO A 490 -11.46 2.77 21.82
CA PRO A 490 -10.64 1.97 22.73
C PRO A 490 -9.57 1.19 21.99
N ARG A 491 -8.47 0.88 22.70
CA ARG A 491 -7.45 -0.03 22.18
C ARG A 491 -8.07 -1.40 21.91
N ASP A 492 -7.79 -1.94 20.74
CA ASP A 492 -8.27 -3.25 20.36
C ASP A 492 -7.44 -4.37 21.02
N GLN A 493 -8.12 -5.28 21.72
CA GLN A 493 -7.48 -6.37 22.47
C GLN A 493 -6.70 -7.34 21.58
N ARG A 494 -7.01 -7.41 20.28
CA ARG A 494 -6.37 -8.31 19.32
C ARG A 494 -5.30 -7.61 18.49
N GLY A 495 -4.80 -6.46 18.97
CA GLY A 495 -3.65 -5.75 18.43
C GLY A 495 -4.02 -4.60 17.50
N LEU A 496 -3.03 -4.12 16.74
CA LEU A 496 -3.17 -2.92 15.91
C LEU A 496 -4.24 -3.08 14.81
N LEU A 497 -4.91 -1.97 14.49
CA LEU A 497 -5.81 -1.90 13.35
C LEU A 497 -5.02 -2.02 12.05
N THR A 498 -5.38 -2.98 11.21
CA THR A 498 -4.77 -3.18 9.89
C THR A 498 -5.87 -3.34 8.84
N PRO A 499 -5.61 -2.95 7.58
CA PRO A 499 -6.59 -2.99 6.51
C PRO A 499 -7.31 -4.34 6.36
N SER A 500 -6.59 -5.45 6.52
CA SER A 500 -7.14 -6.80 6.36
C SER A 500 -8.21 -7.17 7.38
N ARG A 501 -8.26 -6.49 8.54
CA ARG A 501 -9.21 -6.78 9.62
C ARG A 501 -10.62 -6.28 9.33
N PHE A 502 -10.80 -5.24 8.50
CA PHE A 502 -12.12 -4.67 8.18
C PHE A 502 -13.03 -5.67 7.48
N ARG A 503 -12.59 -6.20 6.34
CA ARG A 503 -13.32 -7.24 5.58
C ARG A 503 -13.68 -8.44 6.44
N ARG A 504 -12.75 -8.85 7.32
CA ARG A 504 -12.97 -9.98 8.23
C ARG A 504 -14.04 -9.68 9.29
N SER A 505 -14.05 -8.46 9.82
CA SER A 505 -15.01 -8.03 10.82
C SER A 505 -16.42 -7.97 10.21
N LEU A 506 -16.58 -7.36 9.02
CA LEU A 506 -17.87 -7.32 8.33
C LEU A 506 -18.39 -8.73 7.99
N ALA A 507 -17.54 -9.61 7.47
CA ALA A 507 -17.95 -10.95 7.06
C ALA A 507 -18.54 -11.77 8.21
N TRP A 508 -18.01 -11.58 9.43
CA TRP A 508 -18.54 -12.19 10.65
C TRP A 508 -19.93 -11.66 11.01
N PHE A 509 -20.16 -10.34 10.90
CA PHE A 509 -21.46 -9.74 11.17
C PHE A 509 -22.51 -10.20 10.16
N ILE A 510 -22.19 -10.17 8.85
CA ILE A 510 -23.12 -10.61 7.79
C ILE A 510 -23.51 -12.07 8.00
N ARG A 511 -22.56 -12.98 8.26
CA ARG A 511 -22.84 -14.41 8.44
C ARG A 511 -23.87 -14.68 9.54
N ARG A 512 -23.93 -13.83 10.57
CA ARG A 512 -24.82 -13.99 11.73
C ARG A 512 -26.22 -13.42 11.51
N ARG A 513 -26.53 -12.94 10.30
CA ARG A 513 -27.88 -12.52 9.90
C ARG A 513 -28.60 -13.65 9.16
N PRO A 514 -29.94 -13.72 9.20
CA PRO A 514 -30.72 -14.63 8.36
C PRO A 514 -30.32 -14.47 6.88
N ARG A 515 -30.11 -15.59 6.16
CA ARG A 515 -29.61 -15.64 4.76
C ARG A 515 -28.22 -15.02 4.51
N GLY A 516 -27.51 -14.61 5.56
CA GLY A 516 -26.22 -13.92 5.48
C GLY A 516 -25.09 -14.75 4.85
N LEU A 517 -25.15 -16.08 4.88
CA LEU A 517 -24.15 -16.94 4.23
C LEU A 517 -24.14 -16.77 2.71
N VAL A 518 -25.32 -16.68 2.09
CA VAL A 518 -25.47 -16.50 0.63
C VAL A 518 -25.04 -15.09 0.24
N ALA A 519 -25.53 -14.08 0.97
CA ALA A 519 -25.15 -12.68 0.76
C ALA A 519 -23.63 -12.47 0.88
N ALA A 520 -22.99 -13.08 1.88
CA ALA A 520 -21.54 -13.02 2.04
C ALA A 520 -20.81 -13.73 0.89
N SER A 521 -21.31 -14.87 0.39
CA SER A 521 -20.68 -15.59 -0.73
C SER A 521 -20.63 -14.75 -2.01
N ILE A 522 -21.72 -14.05 -2.31
CA ILE A 522 -21.86 -13.14 -3.45
C ILE A 522 -20.97 -11.91 -3.25
N GLN A 523 -21.13 -11.17 -2.13
CA GLN A 523 -20.38 -9.95 -1.84
C GLN A 523 -18.85 -10.16 -1.83
N TYR A 524 -18.41 -11.33 -1.35
CA TYR A 524 -16.99 -11.63 -1.19
C TYR A 524 -16.38 -12.41 -2.36
N GLY A 525 -17.18 -12.88 -3.33
CA GLY A 525 -16.74 -13.70 -4.45
C GLY A 525 -16.09 -15.02 -4.01
N HIS A 526 -16.59 -15.62 -2.93
CA HIS A 526 -16.10 -16.89 -2.42
C HIS A 526 -17.01 -18.03 -2.91
N LEU A 527 -16.63 -18.68 -4.02
CA LEU A 527 -17.34 -19.84 -4.57
C LEU A 527 -17.35 -21.07 -3.64
N HIS A 528 -16.45 -21.14 -2.66
CA HIS A 528 -16.44 -22.20 -1.64
C HIS A 528 -16.94 -21.67 -0.28
N THR A 529 -18.14 -22.09 0.10
CA THR A 529 -18.79 -21.86 1.40
C THR A 529 -17.93 -22.27 2.61
N ARG A 530 -16.93 -23.16 2.43
CA ARG A 530 -15.97 -23.57 3.46
C ARG A 530 -15.09 -22.42 3.99
N MET A 531 -14.74 -21.44 3.16
CA MET A 531 -14.05 -20.24 3.65
C MET A 531 -14.96 -19.39 4.55
N LEU A 532 -16.28 -19.50 4.36
CA LEU A 532 -17.25 -18.80 5.20
C LEU A 532 -17.61 -19.53 6.49
N GLN A 533 -17.43 -20.85 6.54
CA GLN A 533 -17.62 -21.66 7.75
C GLN A 533 -16.64 -21.29 8.86
N GLY A 534 -15.48 -20.73 8.50
CA GLY A 534 -14.53 -20.16 9.45
C GLY A 534 -14.88 -18.74 9.93
N TYR A 535 -15.88 -18.03 9.38
CA TYR A 535 -16.20 -16.65 9.83
C TYR A 535 -16.70 -16.59 11.25
#